data_AF-A0A8T3ZEE8-F1
#
_entry.id   AF-A0A8T3ZEE8-F1
#
_cell.length_a   1.000
_cell.length_b   1.000
_cell.length_c   1.000
_cell.angle_alpha   90.00
_cell.angle_beta   90.00
_cell.angle_gamma   90.00
#
_symmetry.space_group_name_H-M   'P 1'
#
loop_
_entity.id
_entity.type
_entity.pdbx_description
1 polymer ?
#
loop_
_entity_poly.entity_id
_entity_poly.type
_entity_poly.pdbx_seq_one_letter_code
_entity_poly.pdbx_strand_id
1 'polypeptide(L)'
;MTDGTSGPQYDEHGKKLEDDISQTRGDKRVAQFEHDTLKLRQDAANHQAEAAAFYKKFRKEEAISAKLKMKADAARRKAEQLVEKSRLQESKAAEIDAQIGLFDPAKREKMKYKSAKHIQKAAKLKHKAADKQAKAAKLEQKAAAHRTKSKEFLELSKVHEAEAHNFTMRADALDKTTRGA
;
A
#
# COMPACT_ATOMS: atom_id res chain seq x y z
N MET A 1 -74.85 -18.99 39.97
CA MET A 1 -74.60 -18.08 38.83
C MET A 1 -73.29 -18.51 38.20
N THR A 2 -73.35 -19.31 37.14
CA THR A 2 -72.18 -19.74 36.36
C THR A 2 -72.33 -19.09 35.00
N ASP A 3 -71.68 -17.94 34.80
CA ASP A 3 -71.58 -17.32 33.49
C ASP A 3 -70.68 -18.19 32.61
N GLY A 4 -71.33 -19.00 31.78
CA GLY A 4 -70.70 -19.74 30.70
C GLY A 4 -70.29 -18.77 29.61
N THR A 5 -69.03 -18.35 29.65
CA THR A 5 -68.39 -17.65 28.54
C THR A 5 -68.11 -18.65 27.43
N SER A 6 -69.09 -18.88 26.56
CA SER A 6 -68.90 -19.62 25.31
C SER A 6 -68.11 -18.72 24.34
N GLY A 7 -66.80 -18.88 24.32
CA GLY A 7 -65.96 -18.33 23.25
C GLY A 7 -66.39 -18.87 21.89
N PRO A 8 -66.13 -18.14 20.79
CA PRO A 8 -66.59 -18.52 19.46
C PRO A 8 -66.03 -19.89 19.05
N GLN A 9 -66.92 -20.84 18.78
CA GLN A 9 -66.58 -22.14 18.20
C GLN A 9 -66.32 -21.94 16.70
N TYR A 10 -65.05 -21.91 16.31
CA TYR A 10 -64.66 -22.00 14.91
C TYR A 10 -64.95 -23.41 14.38
N ASP A 11 -65.70 -23.52 13.29
CA ASP A 11 -65.90 -24.76 12.55
C ASP A 11 -64.58 -25.31 11.99
N GLU A 12 -64.51 -26.60 11.66
CA GLU A 12 -63.29 -27.21 11.12
C GLU A 12 -62.77 -26.52 9.85
N HIS A 13 -63.66 -25.87 9.09
CA HIS A 13 -63.31 -25.06 7.93
C HIS A 13 -62.60 -23.74 8.30
N GLY A 14 -63.05 -23.03 9.34
CA GLY A 14 -62.39 -21.84 9.88
C GLY A 14 -61.02 -22.14 10.49
N LYS A 15 -60.85 -23.30 11.14
CA LYS A 15 -59.53 -23.75 11.66
C LYS A 15 -58.53 -24.01 10.53
N LYS A 16 -58.94 -24.74 9.49
CA LYS A 16 -58.08 -24.97 8.30
C LYS A 16 -57.68 -23.67 7.59
N LEU A 17 -58.60 -22.72 7.48
CA LEU A 17 -58.31 -21.42 6.88
C LEU A 17 -57.29 -20.61 7.69
N GLU A 18 -57.39 -20.60 9.03
CA GLU A 18 -56.40 -19.94 9.88
C GLU A 18 -55.03 -20.62 9.85
N ASP A 19 -54.99 -21.95 9.71
CA ASP A 19 -53.76 -22.72 9.53
C ASP A 19 -53.10 -22.39 8.19
N ASP A 20 -53.86 -22.36 7.08
CA ASP A 20 -53.37 -21.99 5.75
C ASP A 20 -52.86 -20.53 5.70
N ILE A 21 -53.57 -19.60 6.36
CA ILE A 21 -53.15 -18.20 6.49
C ILE A 21 -51.86 -18.09 7.31
N SER A 22 -51.77 -18.84 8.41
CA SER A 22 -50.59 -18.86 9.28
C SER A 22 -49.38 -19.46 8.57
N GLN A 23 -49.57 -20.54 7.81
CA GLN A 23 -48.53 -21.15 6.98
C GLN A 23 -48.06 -20.18 5.89
N THR A 24 -48.98 -19.56 5.15
CA THR A 24 -48.64 -18.56 4.14
C THR A 24 -47.86 -17.36 4.72
N ARG A 25 -48.20 -16.93 5.94
CA ARG A 25 -47.46 -15.89 6.67
C ARG A 25 -46.05 -16.36 7.06
N GLY A 26 -45.90 -17.63 7.47
CA GLY A 26 -44.62 -18.28 7.72
C GLY A 26 -43.74 -18.31 6.47
N ASP A 27 -44.28 -18.80 5.35
CA ASP A 27 -43.58 -18.90 4.07
C ASP A 27 -43.10 -17.53 3.57
N LYS A 28 -43.95 -16.49 3.69
CA LYS A 28 -43.56 -15.11 3.35
C LYS A 28 -42.41 -14.59 4.20
N ARG A 29 -42.37 -14.93 5.50
CA ARG A 29 -41.27 -14.54 6.39
C ARG A 29 -39.98 -15.26 6.00
N VAL A 30 -40.03 -16.57 5.77
CA VAL A 30 -38.88 -17.36 5.35
C VAL A 30 -38.30 -16.81 4.04
N ALA A 31 -39.16 -16.57 3.04
CA ALA A 31 -38.72 -16.00 1.75
C ALA A 31 -38.07 -14.62 1.90
N GLN A 32 -38.59 -13.76 2.80
CA GLN A 32 -38.00 -12.47 3.07
C GLN A 32 -36.61 -12.59 3.71
N PHE A 33 -36.44 -13.50 4.66
CA PHE A 33 -35.13 -13.74 5.28
C PHE A 33 -34.11 -14.34 4.31
N GLU A 34 -34.52 -15.24 3.43
CA GLU A 34 -33.65 -15.79 2.38
C GLU A 34 -33.20 -14.67 1.43
N HIS A 35 -34.11 -13.81 1.00
CA HIS A 35 -33.81 -12.63 0.19
C HIS A 35 -32.79 -11.70 0.89
N ASP A 36 -33.03 -11.37 2.16
CA ASP A 36 -32.15 -10.48 2.92
C ASP A 36 -30.76 -11.10 3.14
N THR A 37 -30.69 -12.41 3.37
CA THR A 37 -29.43 -13.15 3.46
C THR A 37 -28.67 -13.10 2.14
N LEU A 38 -29.34 -13.34 1.02
CA LEU A 38 -28.73 -13.26 -0.31
C LEU A 38 -28.17 -11.86 -0.59
N LYS A 39 -28.93 -10.81 -0.22
CA LYS A 39 -28.47 -9.43 -0.35
C LYS A 39 -27.19 -9.16 0.45
N LEU A 40 -27.15 -9.57 1.72
CA LEU A 40 -25.95 -9.42 2.55
C LEU A 40 -24.75 -10.20 2.00
N ARG A 41 -24.97 -11.40 1.45
CA ARG A 41 -23.91 -12.18 0.80
C ARG A 41 -23.40 -11.51 -0.47
N GLN A 42 -24.29 -10.90 -1.25
CA GLN A 42 -23.90 -10.12 -2.42
C GLN A 42 -23.08 -8.89 -2.02
N ASP A 43 -23.50 -8.16 -0.98
CA ASP A 43 -22.77 -7.02 -0.44
C ASP A 43 -21.38 -7.44 0.08
N ALA A 44 -21.29 -8.57 0.78
CA ALA A 44 -20.02 -9.16 1.21
C ALA A 44 -19.10 -9.47 0.01
N ALA A 45 -19.63 -10.11 -1.03
CA ALA A 45 -18.87 -10.44 -2.23
C ALA A 45 -18.37 -9.18 -2.97
N ASN A 46 -19.18 -8.13 -3.03
CA ASN A 46 -18.80 -6.85 -3.63
C ASN A 46 -17.63 -6.22 -2.87
N HIS A 47 -17.71 -6.16 -1.53
CA HIS A 47 -16.62 -5.64 -0.71
C HIS A 47 -15.34 -6.50 -0.78
N GLN A 48 -15.46 -7.83 -0.87
CA GLN A 48 -14.28 -8.70 -1.13
C GLN A 48 -13.62 -8.36 -2.47
N ALA A 49 -14.41 -8.12 -3.52
CA ALA A 49 -13.88 -7.74 -4.83
C ALA A 49 -13.18 -6.37 -4.79
N GLU A 50 -13.76 -5.39 -4.08
CA GLU A 50 -13.15 -4.07 -3.88
C GLU A 50 -11.85 -4.15 -3.07
N ALA A 51 -11.84 -4.91 -1.97
CA ALA A 51 -10.64 -5.19 -1.19
C ALA A 51 -9.53 -5.76 -2.07
N ALA A 52 -9.82 -6.81 -2.85
CA ALA A 52 -8.85 -7.41 -3.77
C ALA A 52 -8.34 -6.40 -4.81
N ALA A 53 -9.20 -5.52 -5.33
CA ALA A 53 -8.82 -4.48 -6.28
C ALA A 53 -7.87 -3.45 -5.65
N PHE A 54 -8.14 -2.99 -4.43
CA PHE A 54 -7.27 -2.07 -3.69
C PHE A 54 -5.95 -2.74 -3.29
N TYR A 55 -5.97 -3.99 -2.85
CA TYR A 55 -4.77 -4.76 -2.56
C TYR A 55 -3.86 -4.90 -3.79
N LYS A 56 -4.44 -5.15 -4.97
CA LYS A 56 -3.68 -5.19 -6.24
C LYS A 56 -3.05 -3.82 -6.55
N LYS A 57 -3.76 -2.72 -6.31
CA LYS A 57 -3.20 -1.35 -6.44
C LYS A 57 -2.06 -1.11 -5.46
N PHE A 58 -2.21 -1.52 -4.19
CA PHE A 58 -1.16 -1.48 -3.18
C PHE A 58 0.11 -2.18 -3.65
N ARG A 59 0.00 -3.44 -4.11
CA ARG A 59 1.14 -4.23 -4.59
C ARG A 59 1.85 -3.57 -5.77
N LYS A 60 1.09 -2.95 -6.69
CA LYS A 60 1.64 -2.21 -7.83
C LYS A 60 2.45 -0.99 -7.37
N GLU A 61 1.92 -0.20 -6.46
CA GLU A 61 2.60 1.00 -5.94
C GLU A 61 3.84 0.65 -5.10
N GLU A 62 3.78 -0.41 -4.28
CA GLU A 62 4.94 -0.96 -3.56
C GLU A 62 6.06 -1.39 -4.51
N ALA A 63 5.74 -2.11 -5.58
CA ALA A 63 6.72 -2.53 -6.57
C ALA A 63 7.40 -1.33 -7.26
N ILE A 64 6.63 -0.27 -7.56
CA ILE A 64 7.17 0.99 -8.12
C ILE A 64 8.10 1.66 -7.11
N SER A 65 7.67 1.79 -5.85
CA SER A 65 8.48 2.38 -4.78
C SER A 65 9.80 1.63 -4.59
N ALA A 66 9.76 0.29 -4.53
CA ALA A 66 10.94 -0.55 -4.41
C ALA A 66 11.92 -0.35 -5.58
N LYS A 67 11.40 -0.34 -6.83
CA LYS A 67 12.22 -0.09 -8.03
C LYS A 67 12.87 1.29 -8.02
N LEU A 68 12.17 2.32 -7.54
CA LEU A 68 12.72 3.67 -7.43
C LEU A 68 13.80 3.75 -6.34
N LYS A 69 13.60 3.11 -5.19
CA LYS A 69 14.63 3.00 -4.14
C LYS A 69 15.90 2.34 -4.63
N MET A 70 15.78 1.20 -5.30
CA MET A 70 16.95 0.51 -5.89
C MET A 70 17.73 1.42 -6.85
N LYS A 71 17.02 2.20 -7.68
CA LYS A 71 17.65 3.18 -8.58
C LYS A 71 18.30 4.34 -7.82
N ALA A 72 17.70 4.81 -6.73
CA ALA A 72 18.27 5.84 -5.87
C ALA A 72 19.57 5.35 -5.22
N ASP A 73 19.57 4.14 -4.66
CA ASP A 73 20.75 3.54 -4.02
C ASP A 73 21.88 3.30 -5.03
N ALA A 74 21.56 2.81 -6.24
CA ALA A 74 22.54 2.69 -7.30
C ALA A 74 23.16 4.05 -7.70
N ALA A 75 22.37 5.14 -7.66
CA ALA A 75 22.89 6.48 -7.90
C ALA A 75 23.78 6.97 -6.75
N ARG A 76 23.41 6.70 -5.48
CA ARG A 76 24.25 7.00 -4.31
C ARG A 76 25.60 6.30 -4.36
N ARG A 77 25.61 4.98 -4.62
CA ARG A 77 26.84 4.19 -4.76
C ARG A 77 27.76 4.76 -5.84
N LYS A 78 27.20 5.17 -6.98
CA LYS A 78 27.99 5.84 -8.04
C LYS A 78 28.52 7.20 -7.60
N ALA A 79 27.76 7.96 -6.81
CA ALA A 79 28.23 9.22 -6.25
C ALA A 79 29.40 8.99 -5.28
N GLU A 80 29.29 8.02 -4.37
CA GLU A 80 30.33 7.64 -3.42
C GLU A 80 31.63 7.25 -4.14
N GLN A 81 31.55 6.43 -5.18
CA GLN A 81 32.72 6.08 -6.01
C GLN A 81 33.36 7.31 -6.67
N LEU A 82 32.58 8.30 -7.09
CA LEU A 82 33.09 9.54 -7.68
C LEU A 82 33.74 10.43 -6.62
N VAL A 83 33.17 10.50 -5.41
CA VAL A 83 33.77 11.19 -4.27
C VAL A 83 35.12 10.57 -3.92
N GLU A 84 35.20 9.25 -3.85
CA GLU A 84 36.45 8.56 -3.52
C GLU A 84 37.52 8.79 -4.60
N LYS A 85 37.14 8.70 -5.87
CA LYS A 85 38.04 9.08 -6.97
C LYS A 85 38.48 10.54 -6.90
N SER A 86 37.62 11.45 -6.44
CA SER A 86 37.98 12.85 -6.25
C SER A 86 39.01 13.03 -5.14
N ARG A 87 38.83 12.35 -4.01
CA ARG A 87 39.79 12.35 -2.88
C ARG A 87 41.16 11.86 -3.31
N LEU A 88 41.22 10.80 -4.13
CA LEU A 88 42.48 10.32 -4.69
C LEU A 88 43.17 11.37 -5.58
N GLN A 89 42.42 12.17 -6.35
CA GLN A 89 43.02 13.27 -7.12
C GLN A 89 43.52 14.39 -6.21
N GLU A 90 42.80 14.68 -5.12
CA GLU A 90 43.21 15.69 -4.13
C GLU A 90 44.47 15.27 -3.37
N SER A 91 44.58 14.00 -2.96
CA SER A 91 45.80 13.47 -2.34
C SER A 91 47.00 13.56 -3.30
N LYS A 92 46.83 13.21 -4.58
CA LYS A 92 47.89 13.37 -5.59
C LYS A 92 48.32 14.83 -5.78
N ALA A 93 47.37 15.77 -5.73
CA ALA A 93 47.70 17.20 -5.78
C ALA A 93 48.48 17.62 -4.53
N ALA A 94 48.03 17.22 -3.34
CA ALA A 94 48.68 17.53 -2.07
C ALA A 94 50.10 16.95 -1.98
N GLU A 95 50.33 15.73 -2.45
CA GLU A 95 51.67 15.12 -2.54
C GLU A 95 52.61 15.92 -3.45
N ILE A 96 52.10 16.38 -4.60
CA ILE A 96 52.87 17.23 -5.53
C ILE A 96 53.22 18.56 -4.86
N ASP A 97 52.23 19.20 -4.22
CA ASP A 97 52.41 20.51 -3.57
C ASP A 97 53.40 20.42 -2.41
N ALA A 98 53.39 19.33 -1.64
CA ALA A 98 54.33 19.08 -0.56
C ALA A 98 55.79 18.95 -1.04
N GLN A 99 56.00 18.34 -2.21
CA GLN A 99 57.35 18.14 -2.77
C GLN A 99 57.83 19.31 -3.64
N ILE A 100 56.96 20.28 -3.94
CA ILE A 100 57.20 21.30 -4.96
C ILE A 100 58.40 22.20 -4.65
N GLY A 101 58.66 22.43 -3.37
CA GLY A 101 59.79 23.23 -2.89
C GLY A 101 61.15 22.60 -3.19
N LEU A 102 61.21 21.27 -3.34
CA LEU A 102 62.45 20.50 -3.55
C LEU A 102 62.94 20.53 -5.01
N PHE A 103 62.12 21.00 -5.93
CA PHE A 103 62.46 21.06 -7.36
C PHE A 103 63.06 22.41 -7.77
N ASP A 104 63.90 22.37 -8.81
CA ASP A 104 64.40 23.56 -9.52
C ASP A 104 63.24 24.43 -10.06
N PRO A 105 63.46 25.74 -10.34
CA PRO A 105 62.39 26.65 -10.72
C PRO A 105 61.59 26.21 -11.96
N ALA A 106 62.25 25.64 -12.97
CA ALA A 106 61.58 25.19 -14.20
C ALA A 106 60.69 23.97 -13.95
N LYS A 107 61.17 22.99 -13.16
CA LYS A 107 60.39 21.82 -12.76
C LYS A 107 59.28 22.19 -11.78
N ARG A 108 59.51 23.15 -10.88
CA ARG A 108 58.53 23.63 -9.92
C ARG A 108 57.27 24.15 -10.62
N GLU A 109 57.44 24.96 -11.67
CA GLU A 109 56.30 25.50 -12.43
C GLU A 109 55.52 24.40 -13.17
N LYS A 110 56.23 23.42 -13.74
CA LYS A 110 55.60 22.23 -14.34
C LYS A 110 54.82 21.40 -13.32
N MET A 111 55.33 21.27 -12.10
CA MET A 111 54.66 20.54 -11.02
C MET A 111 53.43 21.30 -10.51
N LYS A 112 53.46 22.64 -10.43
CA LYS A 112 52.28 23.45 -10.07
C LYS A 112 51.15 23.23 -11.07
N TYR A 113 51.48 23.24 -12.36
CA TYR A 113 50.51 22.95 -13.41
C TYR A 113 49.90 21.54 -13.27
N LYS A 114 50.72 20.53 -12.93
CA LYS A 114 50.22 19.16 -12.68
C LYS A 114 49.30 19.11 -11.46
N SER A 115 49.66 19.75 -10.35
CA SER A 115 48.81 19.85 -9.15
C SER A 115 47.47 20.49 -9.49
N ALA A 116 47.49 21.66 -10.14
CA ALA A 116 46.28 22.35 -10.58
C ALA A 116 45.38 21.47 -11.48
N LYS A 117 45.98 20.65 -12.37
CA LYS A 117 45.23 19.70 -13.20
C LYS A 117 44.56 18.59 -12.37
N HIS A 118 45.20 18.10 -11.32
CA HIS A 118 44.61 17.15 -10.38
C HIS A 118 43.47 17.77 -9.58
N ILE A 119 43.64 18.99 -9.07
CA ILE A 119 42.59 19.76 -8.38
C ILE A 119 41.38 19.97 -9.30
N GLN A 120 41.60 20.38 -10.55
CA GLN A 120 40.52 20.57 -11.53
C GLN A 120 39.78 19.26 -11.81
N LYS A 121 40.48 18.13 -11.91
CA LYS A 121 39.86 16.80 -12.06
C LYS A 121 39.04 16.42 -10.83
N ALA A 122 39.55 16.67 -9.62
CA ALA A 122 38.83 16.43 -8.38
C ALA A 122 37.51 17.22 -8.35
N ALA A 123 37.56 18.52 -8.66
CA ALA A 123 36.38 19.39 -8.71
C ALA A 123 35.32 18.87 -9.70
N LYS A 124 35.74 18.46 -10.91
CA LYS A 124 34.84 17.84 -11.92
C LYS A 124 34.18 16.55 -11.41
N LEU A 125 34.92 15.73 -10.66
CA LEU A 125 34.38 14.50 -10.07
C LEU A 125 33.40 14.79 -8.93
N LYS A 126 33.71 15.77 -8.06
CA LYS A 126 32.81 16.24 -7.00
C LYS A 126 31.49 16.78 -7.57
N HIS A 127 31.55 17.58 -8.64
CA HIS A 127 30.33 18.04 -9.33
C HIS A 127 29.49 16.86 -9.84
N LYS A 128 30.12 15.91 -10.55
CA LYS A 128 29.41 14.71 -11.03
C LYS A 128 28.82 13.88 -9.89
N ALA A 129 29.49 13.81 -8.75
CA ALA A 129 28.97 13.13 -7.56
C ALA A 129 27.73 13.85 -7.00
N ALA A 130 27.76 15.18 -6.90
CA ALA A 130 26.62 16.00 -6.49
C ALA A 130 25.41 15.79 -7.40
N ASP A 131 25.61 15.75 -8.72
CA ASP A 131 24.53 15.45 -9.69
C ASP A 131 23.89 14.07 -9.44
N LYS A 132 24.70 13.06 -9.09
CA LYS A 132 24.20 11.72 -8.76
C LYS A 132 23.46 11.69 -7.43
N GLN A 133 23.94 12.41 -6.41
CA GLN A 133 23.24 12.56 -5.14
C GLN A 133 21.90 13.28 -5.32
N ALA A 134 21.86 14.37 -6.09
CA ALA A 134 20.62 15.08 -6.40
C ALA A 134 19.62 14.17 -7.15
N LYS A 135 20.09 13.35 -8.09
CA LYS A 135 19.26 12.34 -8.75
C LYS A 135 18.73 11.29 -7.76
N ALA A 136 19.57 10.80 -6.85
CA ALA A 136 19.16 9.83 -5.84
C ALA A 136 18.06 10.41 -4.94
N ALA A 137 18.24 11.64 -4.44
CA ALA A 137 17.26 12.33 -3.61
C ALA A 137 15.91 12.50 -4.33
N LYS A 138 15.91 12.91 -5.61
CA LYS A 138 14.68 13.01 -6.41
C LYS A 138 13.96 11.66 -6.57
N LEU A 139 14.71 10.57 -6.76
CA LEU A 139 14.14 9.23 -6.88
C LEU A 139 13.56 8.75 -5.55
N GLU A 140 14.23 9.06 -4.44
CA GLU A 140 13.76 8.73 -3.10
C GLU A 140 12.50 9.48 -2.71
N GLN A 141 12.40 10.78 -3.04
CA GLN A 141 11.17 11.55 -2.87
C GLN A 141 10.00 10.92 -3.66
N LYS A 142 10.23 10.53 -4.92
CA LYS A 142 9.21 9.81 -5.71
C LYS A 142 8.85 8.47 -5.08
N ALA A 143 9.83 7.71 -4.60
CA ALA A 143 9.59 6.43 -3.93
C ALA A 143 8.75 6.61 -2.65
N ALA A 144 9.00 7.67 -1.89
CA ALA A 144 8.23 8.02 -0.70
C ALA A 144 6.78 8.37 -1.04
N ALA A 145 6.54 9.15 -2.09
CA ALA A 145 5.19 9.46 -2.56
C ALA A 145 4.40 8.19 -2.94
N HIS A 146 5.00 7.28 -3.69
CA HIS A 146 4.38 5.98 -4.02
C HIS A 146 4.14 5.13 -2.77
N ARG A 147 5.01 5.20 -1.77
CA ARG A 147 4.84 4.48 -0.50
C ARG A 147 3.69 5.04 0.34
N THR A 148 3.46 6.34 0.33
CA THR A 148 2.30 6.95 0.99
C THR A 148 1.02 6.45 0.32
N LYS A 149 0.95 6.53 -1.01
CA LYS A 149 -0.20 6.05 -1.78
C LYS A 149 -0.45 4.55 -1.64
N SER A 150 0.62 3.74 -1.54
CA SER A 150 0.46 2.30 -1.31
C SER A 150 -0.17 2.03 0.05
N LYS A 151 0.22 2.77 1.11
CA LYS A 151 -0.41 2.66 2.42
C LYS A 151 -1.89 3.02 2.39
N GLU A 152 -2.26 4.10 1.70
CA GLU A 152 -3.68 4.48 1.53
C GLU A 152 -4.51 3.35 0.90
N PHE A 153 -4.01 2.73 -0.18
CA PHE A 153 -4.68 1.58 -0.79
C PHE A 153 -4.74 0.35 0.13
N LEU A 154 -3.72 0.12 0.94
CA LEU A 154 -3.74 -0.97 1.91
C LEU A 154 -4.80 -0.74 2.99
N GLU A 155 -4.93 0.47 3.49
CA GLU A 155 -5.97 0.80 4.48
C GLU A 155 -7.38 0.68 3.87
N LEU A 156 -7.59 1.16 2.64
CA LEU A 156 -8.87 0.95 1.93
C LEU A 156 -9.20 -0.54 1.72
N SER A 157 -8.19 -1.35 1.39
CA SER A 157 -8.36 -2.81 1.28
C SER A 157 -8.85 -3.42 2.59
N LYS A 158 -8.24 -3.05 3.72
CA LYS A 158 -8.61 -3.57 5.04
C LYS A 158 -10.02 -3.14 5.47
N VAL A 159 -10.41 -1.91 5.13
CA VAL A 159 -11.77 -1.42 5.42
C VAL A 159 -12.80 -2.31 4.73
N HIS A 160 -12.61 -2.58 3.43
CA HIS A 160 -13.54 -3.45 2.70
C HIS A 160 -13.46 -4.92 3.12
N GLU A 161 -12.30 -5.43 3.53
CA GLU A 161 -12.20 -6.77 4.14
C GLU A 161 -13.03 -6.86 5.43
N ALA A 162 -12.96 -5.83 6.28
CA ALA A 162 -13.75 -5.76 7.50
C ALA A 162 -15.25 -5.65 7.21
N GLU A 163 -15.66 -4.83 6.23
CA GLU A 163 -17.06 -4.71 5.80
C GLU A 163 -17.59 -6.05 5.26
N ALA A 164 -16.84 -6.72 4.39
CA ALA A 164 -17.20 -8.03 3.87
C ALA A 164 -17.40 -9.07 4.98
N HIS A 165 -16.49 -9.09 5.97
CA HIS A 165 -16.60 -9.95 7.14
C HIS A 165 -17.87 -9.64 7.94
N ASN A 166 -18.16 -8.35 8.18
CA ASN A 166 -19.35 -7.92 8.90
C ASN A 166 -20.65 -8.32 8.18
N PHE A 167 -20.72 -8.17 6.86
CA PHE A 167 -21.88 -8.61 6.07
C PHE A 167 -22.05 -10.13 6.10
N THR A 168 -20.96 -10.89 6.02
CA THR A 168 -20.97 -12.36 6.16
C THR A 168 -21.51 -12.77 7.52
N MET A 169 -21.00 -12.16 8.60
CA MET A 169 -21.48 -12.42 9.97
C MET A 169 -22.98 -12.12 10.14
N ARG A 170 -23.48 -11.05 9.54
CA ARG A 170 -24.92 -10.70 9.57
C ARG A 170 -25.76 -11.69 8.78
N ALA A 171 -25.30 -12.13 7.61
CA ALA A 171 -25.96 -13.18 6.84
C ALA A 171 -26.02 -14.49 7.63
N ASP A 172 -24.92 -14.90 8.26
CA ASP A 172 -24.88 -16.13 9.06
C ASP A 172 -25.77 -16.05 10.30
N ALA A 173 -25.88 -14.88 10.92
CA ALA A 173 -26.81 -14.65 12.02
C ALA A 173 -28.27 -14.80 11.57
N LEU A 174 -28.64 -14.23 10.41
CA LEU A 174 -29.99 -14.36 9.85
C LEU A 174 -30.31 -15.81 9.47
N ASP A 175 -29.39 -16.51 8.79
CA ASP A 175 -29.53 -17.93 8.43
C ASP A 175 -29.73 -18.83 9.66
N LYS A 176 -29.05 -18.53 10.78
CA LYS A 176 -29.23 -19.25 12.04
C LYS A 176 -30.61 -19.00 12.65
N THR A 177 -31.10 -17.76 12.61
CA THR A 177 -32.43 -17.44 13.15
C THR A 177 -33.57 -18.04 12.33
N THR A 178 -33.37 -18.29 11.04
CA THR A 178 -34.41 -18.83 10.15
C THR A 178 -34.41 -20.34 10.05
N ARG A 179 -33.26 -20.99 10.21
CA ARG A 179 -33.12 -22.46 10.14
C ARG A 179 -33.10 -23.14 11.51
N GLY A 180 -32.95 -22.35 12.58
CA GLY A 180 -32.95 -22.82 13.97
C GLY A 180 -34.24 -22.54 14.75
N ALA A 181 -35.26 -21.97 14.09
CA ALA A 181 -36.64 -21.87 14.58
C ALA A 181 -37.49 -22.93 13.87
#